data_AF-A0A7W1Z335-F1
#
_entry.id   AF-A0A7W1Z335-F1
#
_cell.length_a   1.000
_cell.length_b   1.000
_cell.length_c   1.000
_cell.angle_alpha   90.00
_cell.angle_beta   90.00
_cell.angle_gamma   90.00
#
_symmetry.space_group_name_H-M   'P 1'
#
loop_
_entity.id
_entity.type
_entity.pdbx_description
1 polymer ?
#
loop_
_entity_poly.entity_id
_entity_poly.type
_entity_poly.pdbx_seq_one_letter_code
_entity_poly.pdbx_strand_id
1 'polypeptide(L)'
;MKEAFDRFLGVRGAAYVRRVVPEAAEIMTWITDAGGIPILAHPYWEGLGADKTAASCRTLVDQGLRGLEVFYGTFSARQISINLNLARKFDLFMTGGSDFHGTFKPDISIGTGRGSLRVPPKLIDHLRQAAGRSHPIKMNEVPCPPHDDF
;
A
#
# COMPACT_ATOMS: atom_id res chain seq x y z
N MET A 1 -4.01 -23.72 -4.50
CA MET A 1 -3.18 -22.79 -3.69
C MET A 1 -3.63 -22.75 -2.24
N LYS A 2 -4.91 -22.49 -1.96
CA LYS A 2 -5.43 -22.45 -0.58
C LYS A 2 -5.08 -23.69 0.24
N GLU A 3 -5.27 -24.90 -0.31
CA GLU A 3 -4.96 -26.16 0.38
C GLU A 3 -3.49 -26.27 0.81
N ALA A 4 -2.54 -25.80 -0.01
CA ALA A 4 -1.12 -25.85 0.32
C ALA A 4 -0.77 -24.90 1.48
N PHE A 5 -1.39 -23.72 1.52
CA PHE A 5 -1.27 -22.79 2.65
C PHE A 5 -1.97 -23.34 3.90
N ASP A 6 -3.15 -23.94 3.75
CA ASP A 6 -3.88 -24.50 4.88
C ASP A 6 -3.14 -25.68 5.54
N ARG A 7 -2.49 -26.55 4.75
CA ARG A 7 -1.85 -27.78 5.25
C ARG A 7 -0.37 -27.64 5.58
N PHE A 8 0.38 -26.87 4.81
CA PHE A 8 1.84 -26.89 4.86
C PHE A 8 2.47 -25.52 5.12
N LEU A 9 2.07 -24.48 4.39
CA LEU A 9 2.83 -23.22 4.31
C LEU A 9 2.31 -22.09 5.21
N GLY A 10 1.05 -22.14 5.65
CA GLY A 10 0.47 -21.14 6.55
C GLY A 10 1.04 -21.24 7.97
N VAL A 11 0.75 -20.28 8.84
CA VAL A 11 1.34 -20.17 10.20
C VAL A 11 1.17 -21.43 11.06
N ARG A 12 0.16 -22.27 10.76
CA ARG A 12 -0.12 -23.55 11.45
C ARG A 12 0.24 -24.79 10.62
N GLY A 13 0.80 -24.60 9.43
CA GLY A 13 1.11 -25.68 8.50
C GLY A 13 2.37 -26.46 8.90
N ALA A 14 2.43 -27.72 8.48
CA ALA A 14 3.49 -28.64 8.89
C ALA A 14 4.91 -28.26 8.42
N ALA A 15 5.01 -27.38 7.42
CA ALA A 15 6.28 -26.89 6.87
C ALA A 15 6.54 -25.41 7.17
N TYR A 16 5.77 -24.81 8.10
CA TYR A 16 5.96 -23.42 8.47
C TYR A 16 7.26 -23.22 9.25
N VAL A 17 8.12 -22.36 8.72
CA VAL A 17 9.27 -21.82 9.44
C VAL A 17 9.03 -20.33 9.62
N ARG A 18 9.11 -19.85 10.87
CA ARG A 18 8.95 -18.43 11.16
C ARG A 18 10.05 -17.65 10.47
N ARG A 19 9.65 -16.72 9.60
CA ARG A 19 10.58 -15.76 9.01
C ARG A 19 10.98 -14.72 10.06
N VAL A 20 12.27 -14.49 10.21
CA VAL A 20 12.80 -13.31 10.89
C VAL A 20 12.75 -12.17 9.88
N VAL A 21 12.00 -11.12 10.21
CA VAL A 21 11.82 -9.94 9.37
C VAL A 21 12.39 -8.75 10.15
N PRO A 22 13.15 -7.85 9.51
CA PRO A 22 13.61 -6.63 10.15
C PRO A 22 12.45 -5.77 10.65
N GLU A 23 12.74 -4.86 11.59
CA GLU A 23 11.75 -3.91 12.07
C GLU A 23 11.31 -2.96 10.96
N ALA A 24 10.05 -2.53 10.99
CA ALA A 24 9.50 -1.68 9.93
C ALA A 24 10.30 -0.38 9.75
N ALA A 25 10.74 0.24 10.85
CA ALA A 25 11.60 1.43 10.81
C ALA A 25 12.90 1.18 10.03
N GLU A 26 13.56 0.05 10.25
CA GLU A 26 14.81 -0.32 9.56
C GLU A 26 14.57 -0.52 8.05
N ILE A 27 13.49 -1.22 7.68
CA ILE A 27 13.10 -1.40 6.28
C ILE A 27 12.83 -0.04 5.61
N MET A 28 12.15 0.87 6.30
CA MET A 28 11.87 2.20 5.77
C MET A 28 13.14 3.02 5.60
N THR A 29 14.10 2.94 6.54
CA THR A 29 15.42 3.55 6.38
C THR A 29 16.13 3.02 5.12
N TRP A 30 16.15 1.71 4.89
CA TRP A 30 16.77 1.16 3.68
C TRP A 30 16.12 1.65 2.40
N ILE A 31 14.79 1.75 2.37
CA ILE A 31 14.06 2.27 1.21
C ILE A 31 14.43 3.73 0.97
N THR A 32 14.48 4.55 2.02
CA THR A 32 14.83 5.97 1.89
C THR A 32 16.29 6.18 1.51
N ASP A 33 17.21 5.40 2.05
CA ASP A 33 18.65 5.46 1.74
C ASP A 33 18.92 5.09 0.28
N ALA A 34 18.11 4.20 -0.29
CA ALA A 34 18.11 3.89 -1.73
C ALA A 34 17.44 4.97 -2.60
N GLY A 35 17.00 6.11 -2.02
CA GLY A 35 16.29 7.18 -2.72
C GLY A 35 14.81 6.89 -2.99
N GLY A 36 14.27 5.82 -2.40
CA GLY A 36 12.89 5.38 -2.54
C GLY A 36 11.92 6.04 -1.56
N ILE A 37 10.64 5.66 -1.68
CA ILE A 37 9.53 6.15 -0.86
C ILE A 37 8.86 4.94 -0.20
N PRO A 38 8.92 4.80 1.14
CA PRO A 38 8.25 3.70 1.82
C PRO A 38 6.73 3.85 1.76
N ILE A 39 6.07 2.83 1.20
CA ILE A 39 4.62 2.79 0.98
C ILE A 39 4.04 1.55 1.65
N LEU A 40 2.97 1.74 2.43
CA LEU A 40 2.24 0.63 3.04
C LEU A 40 1.31 0.00 1.98
N ALA A 41 1.73 -1.15 1.47
CA ALA A 41 0.99 -1.91 0.47
C ALA A 41 -0.19 -2.67 1.08
N HIS A 42 -1.31 -2.70 0.36
CA HIS A 42 -2.56 -3.39 0.62
C HIS A 42 -2.85 -3.66 2.11
N PRO A 43 -3.11 -2.63 2.93
CA PRO A 43 -3.00 -2.71 4.41
C PRO A 43 -4.09 -3.54 5.13
N TYR A 44 -4.98 -4.19 4.38
CA TYR A 44 -6.07 -5.00 4.90
C TYR A 44 -5.78 -6.51 4.75
N TRP A 45 -4.55 -6.92 5.09
CA TRP A 45 -4.14 -8.34 5.09
C TRP A 45 -5.03 -9.16 6.04
N GLU A 46 -5.18 -10.47 5.74
CA GLU A 46 -6.14 -11.41 6.34
C GLU A 46 -6.57 -11.07 7.79
N GLY A 47 -7.76 -10.47 7.92
CA GLY A 47 -8.42 -10.23 9.21
C GLY A 47 -8.11 -8.89 9.89
N LEU A 48 -7.23 -8.04 9.33
CA LEU A 48 -7.06 -6.67 9.81
C LEU A 48 -8.24 -5.81 9.38
N GLY A 49 -9.14 -5.54 10.33
CA GLY A 49 -10.21 -4.56 10.18
C GLY A 49 -9.68 -3.13 10.09
N ALA A 50 -10.50 -2.22 9.58
CA ALA A 50 -10.04 -0.87 9.23
C ALA A 50 -9.50 -0.04 10.41
N ASP A 51 -10.01 -0.25 11.62
CA ASP A 51 -9.52 0.45 12.80
C ASP A 51 -8.09 0.02 13.16
N LYS A 52 -7.78 -1.28 13.02
CA LYS A 52 -6.42 -1.80 13.24
C LYS A 52 -5.47 -1.32 12.15
N THR A 53 -5.94 -1.26 10.91
CA THR A 53 -5.19 -0.65 9.79
C THR A 53 -4.86 0.81 10.08
N ALA A 54 -5.83 1.60 10.55
CA ALA A 54 -5.61 3.01 10.89
C ALA A 54 -4.59 3.20 12.03
N ALA A 55 -4.68 2.38 13.09
CA ALA A 55 -3.72 2.41 14.20
C ALA A 55 -2.30 2.01 13.76
N SER A 56 -2.19 0.98 12.92
CA SER A 56 -0.91 0.53 12.36
C SER A 56 -0.31 1.59 11.45
N CYS A 57 -1.13 2.21 10.59
CA CYS A 57 -0.72 3.31 9.72
C CYS A 57 -0.13 4.46 10.54
N ARG A 58 -0.82 4.92 11.60
CA ARG A 58 -0.30 5.96 12.50
C ARG A 58 1.07 5.61 13.07
N THR A 59 1.23 4.38 13.57
CA THR A 59 2.50 3.92 14.15
C THR A 59 3.63 3.93 13.12
N LEU A 60 3.33 3.52 11.88
CA LEU A 60 4.31 3.50 10.79
C LEU A 60 4.66 4.91 10.30
N VAL A 61 3.72 5.84 10.33
CA VAL A 61 3.99 7.26 10.03
C VAL A 61 5.04 7.82 11.00
N ASP A 62 4.89 7.55 12.29
CA ASP A 62 5.85 7.98 13.32
C ASP A 62 7.25 7.36 13.10
N GLN A 63 7.34 6.27 12.33
CA GLN A 63 8.58 5.56 12.00
C GLN A 63 9.16 5.90 10.62
N GLY A 64 8.50 6.76 9.84
CA GLY A 64 9.00 7.21 8.52
C GLY A 64 8.21 6.73 7.31
N LEU A 65 6.98 6.23 7.48
CA LEU A 65 6.11 5.90 6.36
C LEU A 65 5.77 7.17 5.56
N ARG A 66 5.87 7.08 4.23
CA ARG A 66 5.61 8.22 3.32
C ARG A 66 4.46 8.00 2.37
N GLY A 67 3.92 6.79 2.26
CA GLY A 67 2.82 6.50 1.35
C GLY A 67 1.90 5.37 1.81
N LEU A 68 0.74 5.30 1.18
CA LEU A 68 -0.31 4.34 1.46
C LEU A 68 -0.98 3.88 0.16
N GLU A 69 -1.16 2.58 0.01
CA GLU A 69 -1.96 2.06 -1.10
C GLU A 69 -3.45 2.32 -0.84
N VAL A 70 -4.06 3.12 -1.70
CA VAL A 70 -5.47 3.52 -1.62
C VAL A 70 -6.31 2.71 -2.60
N PHE A 71 -5.78 2.44 -3.79
CA PHE A 71 -6.52 1.79 -4.86
C PHE A 71 -6.05 0.36 -5.04
N TYR A 72 -6.88 -0.60 -4.62
CA TYR A 72 -6.60 -2.03 -4.71
C TYR A 72 -7.87 -2.80 -5.08
N GLY A 73 -7.74 -3.82 -5.94
CA GLY A 73 -8.90 -4.47 -6.58
C GLY A 73 -9.87 -5.20 -5.65
N THR A 74 -9.46 -5.47 -4.40
CA THR A 74 -10.33 -6.12 -3.41
C THR A 74 -10.80 -5.18 -2.31
N PHE A 75 -10.53 -3.88 -2.41
CA PHE A 75 -11.00 -2.92 -1.40
C PHE A 75 -12.45 -2.55 -1.65
N SER A 76 -13.23 -2.56 -0.57
CA SER A 76 -14.55 -1.94 -0.55
C SER A 76 -14.45 -0.41 -0.63
N ALA A 77 -15.53 0.25 -1.06
CA ALA A 77 -15.62 1.71 -1.06
C ALA A 77 -15.32 2.32 0.33
N ARG A 78 -15.72 1.61 1.41
CA ARG A 78 -15.41 2.02 2.79
C ARG A 78 -13.90 2.00 3.07
N GLN A 79 -13.20 0.95 2.66
CA GLN A 79 -11.75 0.83 2.84
C GLN A 79 -10.98 1.89 2.04
N ILE A 80 -11.41 2.16 0.81
CA ILE A 80 -10.85 3.24 -0.03
C ILE A 80 -11.05 4.59 0.67
N SER A 81 -12.27 4.88 1.14
CA SER A 81 -12.58 6.13 1.86
C SER A 81 -11.74 6.32 3.13
N ILE A 82 -11.52 5.25 3.90
CA ILE A 82 -10.67 5.28 5.09
C ILE A 82 -9.21 5.57 4.70
N ASN A 83 -8.68 4.89 3.68
CA ASN A 83 -7.30 5.12 3.24
C ASN A 83 -7.11 6.53 2.67
N LEU A 84 -8.09 7.07 1.93
CA LEU A 84 -8.07 8.46 1.47
C LEU A 84 -7.99 9.44 2.65
N ASN A 85 -8.78 9.22 3.69
CA ASN A 85 -8.77 10.08 4.87
C ASN A 85 -7.45 9.96 5.66
N LEU A 86 -6.89 8.76 5.78
CA LEU A 86 -5.58 8.55 6.42
C LEU A 86 -4.46 9.23 5.62
N ALA A 87 -4.45 9.07 4.30
CA ALA A 87 -3.44 9.67 3.43
C ALA A 87 -3.47 11.20 3.53
N ARG A 88 -4.66 11.82 3.50
CA ARG A 88 -4.79 13.27 3.71
C ARG A 88 -4.39 13.71 5.10
N LYS A 89 -4.79 12.96 6.14
CA LYS A 89 -4.52 13.31 7.54
C LYS A 89 -3.03 13.29 7.87
N PHE A 90 -2.28 12.36 7.29
CA PHE A 90 -0.87 12.14 7.58
C PHE A 90 0.07 12.59 6.46
N ASP A 91 -0.44 13.32 5.47
CA ASP A 91 0.32 13.84 4.34
C ASP A 91 1.07 12.75 3.54
N LEU A 92 0.40 11.62 3.28
CA LEU A 92 0.99 10.45 2.62
C LEU A 92 0.74 10.45 1.11
N PHE A 93 1.73 9.99 0.36
CA PHE A 93 1.57 9.66 -1.05
C PHE A 93 0.55 8.53 -1.23
N MET A 94 -0.38 8.72 -2.17
CA MET A 94 -1.38 7.71 -2.51
C MET A 94 -0.89 6.86 -3.68
N THR A 95 -1.05 5.54 -3.57
CA THR A 95 -0.70 4.60 -4.64
C THR A 95 -1.83 3.61 -4.94
N GLY A 96 -1.66 2.85 -6.02
CA GLY A 96 -2.50 1.73 -6.34
C GLY A 96 -1.75 0.65 -7.11
N GLY A 97 -2.20 -0.59 -6.96
CA GLY A 97 -1.54 -1.76 -7.52
C GLY A 97 -2.54 -2.86 -7.83
N SER A 98 -2.28 -3.63 -8.89
CA SER A 98 -3.10 -4.82 -9.20
C SER A 98 -2.64 -6.06 -8.44
N ASP A 99 -1.40 -6.07 -7.93
CA ASP A 99 -0.77 -7.23 -7.30
C ASP A 99 -0.92 -8.50 -8.16
N PHE A 100 -0.63 -8.33 -9.45
CA PHE A 100 -0.70 -9.35 -10.48
C PHE A 100 0.33 -10.45 -10.24
N HIS A 101 -0.13 -11.70 -10.29
CA HIS A 101 0.67 -12.90 -10.06
C HIS A 101 0.56 -13.91 -11.21
N GLY A 102 0.31 -13.43 -12.44
CA GLY A 102 0.25 -14.31 -13.61
C GLY A 102 -0.89 -15.32 -13.54
N THR A 103 -0.61 -16.56 -13.95
CA THR A 103 -1.56 -17.67 -13.95
C THR A 103 -2.10 -18.03 -12.56
N PHE A 104 -1.47 -17.56 -11.47
CA PHE A 104 -1.94 -17.76 -10.10
C PHE A 104 -3.11 -16.83 -9.72
N LYS A 105 -3.31 -15.73 -10.44
CA LYS A 105 -4.48 -14.84 -10.33
C LYS A 105 -4.99 -14.50 -11.75
N PRO A 106 -5.65 -15.47 -12.42
CA PRO A 106 -5.97 -15.35 -13.85
C PRO A 106 -6.97 -14.23 -14.15
N ASP A 107 -7.66 -13.72 -13.14
CA ASP A 107 -8.65 -12.64 -13.22
C ASP A 107 -8.06 -11.25 -12.88
N ILE A 108 -6.74 -11.15 -12.72
CA ILE A 108 -6.01 -9.90 -12.57
C ILE A 108 -5.10 -9.75 -13.79
N SER A 109 -4.91 -8.51 -14.25
CA SER A 109 -3.93 -8.16 -15.27
C SER A 109 -2.97 -7.09 -14.74
N ILE A 110 -1.94 -6.73 -15.51
CA ILE A 110 -1.07 -5.63 -15.11
C ILE A 110 -1.89 -4.33 -15.14
N GLY A 111 -1.96 -3.64 -13.99
CA GLY A 111 -2.68 -2.37 -13.84
C GLY A 111 -4.21 -2.46 -13.78
N THR A 112 -4.81 -3.64 -13.99
CA THR A 112 -6.26 -3.87 -13.91
C THR A 112 -6.56 -5.15 -13.14
N GLY A 113 -7.72 -5.27 -12.50
CA GLY A 113 -8.02 -6.46 -11.70
C GLY A 113 -9.47 -6.51 -11.24
N ARG A 114 -9.71 -7.22 -10.14
CA ARG A 114 -11.04 -7.39 -9.56
C ARG A 114 -11.69 -6.04 -9.22
N GLY A 115 -13.03 -6.04 -9.25
CA GLY A 115 -13.83 -4.86 -8.94
C GLY A 115 -13.66 -3.76 -9.98
N SER A 116 -13.62 -2.51 -9.51
CA SER A 116 -13.48 -1.31 -10.34
C SER A 116 -12.08 -0.69 -10.23
N LEU A 117 -11.03 -1.51 -10.05
CA LEU A 117 -9.66 -1.02 -9.88
C LEU A 117 -9.26 -0.07 -11.02
N ARG A 118 -9.18 1.21 -10.69
CA ARG A 118 -8.69 2.28 -11.56
C ARG A 118 -7.65 3.05 -10.78
N VAL A 119 -6.38 2.85 -11.11
CA VAL A 119 -5.27 3.63 -10.54
C VAL A 119 -5.09 4.88 -11.39
N PRO A 120 -5.31 6.09 -10.85
CA PRO A 120 -5.13 7.31 -11.62
C PRO A 120 -3.66 7.45 -12.08
N PRO A 121 -3.37 7.60 -13.38
CA PRO A 121 -1.99 7.71 -13.87
C PRO A 121 -1.20 8.83 -13.22
N LYS A 122 -1.86 9.94 -12.86
CA LYS A 122 -1.26 11.11 -12.20
C LYS A 122 -0.59 10.79 -10.85
N LEU A 123 -0.93 9.67 -10.20
CA LEU A 123 -0.28 9.27 -8.94
C LEU A 123 1.23 9.03 -9.13
N ILE A 124 1.67 8.57 -10.31
CA ILE A 124 3.09 8.34 -10.55
C ILE A 124 3.89 9.64 -10.63
N ASP A 125 3.27 10.73 -11.06
CA ASP A 125 3.96 12.01 -11.23
C ASP A 125 4.38 12.57 -9.88
N HIS A 126 3.55 12.39 -8.85
CA HIS A 126 3.87 12.80 -7.48
C HIS A 126 5.01 11.96 -6.91
N LEU A 127 5.01 10.66 -7.17
CA LEU A 127 6.10 9.78 -6.76
C LEU A 127 7.41 10.12 -7.47
N ARG A 128 7.37 10.45 -8.77
CA ARG A 128 8.55 10.87 -9.55
C ARG A 128 9.12 12.20 -9.08
N GLN A 129 8.28 13.15 -8.67
CA GLN A 129 8.74 14.43 -8.11
C GLN A 129 9.40 14.25 -6.74
N ALA A 130 8.91 13.30 -5.94
CA ALA A 130 9.44 13.00 -4.62
C ALA A 130 10.65 12.07 -4.65
N ALA A 131 10.73 11.16 -5.62
CA ALA A 131 11.85 10.26 -5.85
C ALA A 131 13.06 11.06 -6.36
N GLY A 132 14.22 10.85 -5.75
CA GLY A 132 15.44 11.60 -6.07
C GLY A 132 15.59 12.94 -5.35
N ARG A 133 14.68 13.30 -4.43
CA ARG A 133 14.84 14.44 -3.52
C ARG A 133 14.92 13.95 -2.07
N SER A 134 15.94 14.41 -1.36
CA SER A 134 16.17 14.14 0.06
C SER A 134 15.20 14.89 1.00
N HIS A 135 14.22 15.61 0.47
CA HIS A 135 13.21 16.33 1.25
C HIS A 135 11.81 16.26 0.61
N PRO A 136 10.75 16.08 1.41
CA PRO A 136 9.38 16.09 0.91
C PRO A 136 8.98 17.47 0.37
N ILE A 137 8.32 17.50 -0.80
CA ILE A 137 7.49 18.64 -1.22
C ILE A 137 6.23 18.60 -0.36
N LYS A 138 5.85 19.73 0.25
CA LYS A 138 4.62 19.83 1.05
C LYS A 138 3.41 19.66 0.12
N MET A 139 2.42 18.81 0.47
CA MET A 139 1.23 18.61 -0.39
C MET A 139 0.42 19.87 -0.65
N ASN A 140 0.55 20.89 0.18
CA ASN A 140 -0.09 22.19 0.01
C ASN A 140 0.34 22.90 -1.29
N GLU A 141 1.45 22.49 -1.89
CA GLU A 141 2.01 23.04 -3.13
C GLU A 141 1.64 22.21 -4.37
N VAL A 142 0.91 21.11 -4.19
CA VAL A 142 0.52 20.20 -5.26
C VAL A 142 -0.97 20.42 -5.58
N PRO A 143 -1.33 20.76 -6.83
CA PRO A 143 -2.73 20.99 -7.17
C PRO A 143 -3.55 19.73 -6.91
N CYS A 144 -4.58 19.85 -6.07
CA CYS A 144 -5.57 18.79 -5.88
C CYS A 144 -6.16 18.44 -7.26
N PRO A 145 -6.18 17.15 -7.68
CA PRO A 145 -6.85 16.80 -8.92
C PRO A 145 -8.33 17.21 -8.83
N PRO A 146 -8.93 17.70 -9.93
CA PRO A 146 -10.30 18.16 -9.93
C PRO A 146 -11.23 17.07 -9.38
N HIS A 147 -12.22 17.49 -8.61
CA HIS A 147 -13.17 16.64 -7.90
C HIS A 147 -14.02 15.73 -8.81
N ASP A 148 -13.89 15.88 -10.13
CA ASP A 148 -14.75 15.27 -11.14
C ASP A 148 -14.17 13.97 -11.76
N ASP A 149 -13.00 13.51 -11.30
CA ASP A 149 -12.31 12.32 -11.84
C ASP A 149 -12.39 11.06 -10.96
N PHE A 150 -13.20 11.06 -9.89
CA PHE A 150 -13.35 9.93 -8.94
C PHE A 150 -14.64 9.14 -9.12
#